data_AF-A0A7X3L4E0-F1
#
_entry.id   AF-A0A7X3L4E0-F1
#
_cell.length_a   1.000
_cell.length_b   1.000
_cell.length_c   1.000
_cell.angle_alpha   90.00
_cell.angle_beta   90.00
_cell.angle_gamma   90.00
#
_symmetry.space_group_name_H-M   'P 1'
#
loop_
_entity.id
_entity.type
_entity.pdbx_description
1 polymer ?
#
loop_
_entity_poly.entity_id
_entity_poly.type
_entity_poly.pdbx_seq_one_letter_code
_entity_poly.pdbx_strand_id
1 'polypeptide(L)' 'MPQKGFTMIVNKLHIHAMRSTPTQDVQAWKSDAQFFHVYRKDGRDSLTLLEGNLSYDSAVDFCLAPGTLH' A
#
# COMPACT_ATOMS: atom_id res chain seq x y z
N MET A 1 -12.24 -17.44 -2.66
CA MET A 1 -10.78 -17.40 -2.83
C MET A 1 -10.27 -16.09 -2.24
N PRO A 2 -9.25 -16.07 -1.37
CA PRO A 2 -8.69 -14.80 -0.91
C PRO A 2 -8.12 -14.09 -2.13
N GLN A 3 -8.63 -12.90 -2.44
CA GLN A 3 -8.12 -12.09 -3.53
C GLN A 3 -6.67 -11.76 -3.18
N LYS A 4 -5.71 -12.48 -3.79
CA LYS A 4 -4.29 -12.14 -3.69
C LYS A 4 -4.09 -10.83 -4.44
N GLY A 5 -4.17 -9.72 -3.70
CA GLY A 5 -3.79 -8.43 -4.24
C GLY A 5 -2.28 -8.31 -4.41
N PHE A 6 -1.84 -7.26 -5.09
CA PHE A 6 -0.44 -6.92 -5.23
C PHE A 6 0.02 -6.13 -3.98
N THR A 7 1.04 -6.66 -3.32
CA THR A 7 1.76 -6.00 -2.23
C THR A 7 3.24 -5.95 -2.59
N MET A 8 3.84 -4.77 -2.49
CA MET A 8 5.28 -4.56 -2.62
C MET A 8 5.84 -4.05 -1.31
N ILE A 9 6.99 -4.55 -0.90
CA ILE A 9 7.64 -4.12 0.35
C ILE A 9 8.86 -3.29 -0.01
N VAL A 10 8.90 -2.04 0.44
CA VAL A 10 10.01 -1.11 0.26
C VAL A 10 10.36 -0.56 1.63
N ASN A 11 11.60 -0.80 2.08
CA ASN A 11 12.13 -0.19 3.29
C ASN A 11 11.25 -0.36 4.55
N LYS A 12 10.74 -1.58 4.77
CA LYS A 12 9.78 -1.96 5.85
C LYS A 12 8.38 -1.35 5.72
N LEU A 13 8.11 -0.61 4.65
CA LEU A 13 6.79 -0.14 4.27
C LEU A 13 6.20 -1.06 3.21
N HIS A 14 4.89 -1.21 3.24
CA HIS A 14 4.11 -2.12 2.42
C HIS A 14 3.21 -1.29 1.51
N ILE A 15 3.50 -1.29 0.21
CA ILE A 15 2.67 -0.66 -0.81
C ILE A 15 1.64 -1.68 -1.29
N HIS A 16 0.37 -1.42 -1.03
CA HIS A 16 -0.75 -2.25 -1.46
C HIS A 16 -1.42 -1.61 -2.66
N ALA A 17 -1.62 -2.39 -3.71
CA ALA A 17 -2.49 -2.03 -4.82
C ALA A 17 -3.95 -2.16 -4.37
N MET A 18 -4.71 -1.09 -4.55
CA MET A 18 -6.10 -0.99 -4.10
C MET A 18 -7.01 -0.61 -5.27
N ARG A 19 -8.26 -1.06 -5.20
CA ARG A 19 -9.34 -0.58 -6.05
C ARG A 19 -10.55 -0.28 -5.17
N SER A 20 -11.29 0.76 -5.52
CA SER A 20 -12.56 1.03 -4.88
C SER A 20 -13.63 0.13 -5.47
N THR A 21 -14.41 -0.50 -4.59
CA THR A 21 -15.67 -1.16 -4.93
C THR A 21 -16.81 -0.37 -4.29
N PRO A 22 -18.07 -0.58 -4.70
CA PRO A 22 -19.21 0.17 -4.15
C PRO A 22 -19.38 0.06 -2.63
N THR A 23 -18.78 -0.96 -2.01
CA THR A 23 -18.93 -1.24 -0.58
C THR A 23 -17.68 -0.93 0.24
N GLN A 24 -16.49 -1.05 -0.36
CA GLN A 24 -15.21 -0.85 0.33
C GLN A 24 -14.03 -0.83 -0.66
N ASP A 25 -12.89 -0.33 -0.20
CA ASP A 25 -11.63 -0.51 -0.91
C ASP A 25 -11.06 -1.90 -0.64
N VAL A 26 -10.67 -2.60 -1.71
CA VAL A 26 -10.10 -3.95 -1.62
C VAL A 26 -8.76 -4.00 -2.31
N GLN A 27 -7.90 -4.92 -1.87
CA GLN A 27 -6.65 -5.16 -2.57
C GLN A 27 -6.92 -5.70 -3.98
N ALA A 28 -6.19 -5.16 -4.94
CA ALA A 28 -6.30 -5.49 -6.36
C ALA A 28 -4.96 -5.96 -6.91
N TRP A 29 -4.98 -6.54 -8.10
CA TRP A 29 -3.74 -6.73 -8.87
C TRP A 29 -3.20 -5.36 -9.31
N LYS A 30 -1.90 -5.27 -9.58
CA LYS A 30 -1.27 -4.03 -10.04
C LYS A 30 -1.95 -3.45 -11.30
N SER A 31 -2.41 -4.30 -12.21
CA SER A 31 -3.12 -3.90 -13.44
C SER A 31 -4.52 -3.35 -13.20
N ASP A 32 -5.18 -3.79 -12.12
CA ASP A 32 -6.55 -3.41 -11.76
C ASP A 32 -6.58 -2.36 -10.63
N ALA A 33 -5.40 -1.91 -10.19
CA ALA A 33 -5.24 -0.96 -9.13
C ALA A 33 -5.67 0.42 -9.62
N GLN A 34 -6.56 1.06 -8.87
CA GLN A 34 -6.93 2.45 -9.10
C GLN A 34 -6.00 3.39 -8.32
N PHE A 35 -5.50 2.93 -7.17
CA PHE A 35 -4.62 3.69 -6.29
C PHE A 35 -3.78 2.75 -5.41
N PHE A 36 -2.80 3.32 -4.73
CA PHE A 36 -1.88 2.59 -3.86
C PHE A 36 -1.90 3.16 -2.45
N HIS A 37 -1.89 2.25 -1.47
CA HIS A 37 -1.81 2.56 -0.04
C HIS A 37 -0.46 2.12 0.52
N VAL A 38 0.18 2.96 1.31
CA VAL A 38 1.42 2.66 2.01
C VAL A 38 1.12 2.36 3.47
N TYR A 39 1.49 1.17 3.90
CA TYR A 39 1.35 0.72 5.28
C TYR A 39 2.72 0.55 5.93
N ARG A 40 2.82 0.79 7.23
CA ARG A 40 3.97 0.38 8.06
C ARG A 40 3.58 -0.83 8.89
N LYS A 41 4.48 -1.81 8.97
CA LYS A 41 4.32 -2.91 9.93
C LYS A 41 4.80 -2.45 11.31
N ASP A 42 3.87 -2.25 12.22
CA ASP A 42 4.20 -2.07 13.63
C ASP A 42 4.33 -3.46 14.28
N GLY A 43 5.28 -3.62 15.20
CA GLY A 43 5.84 -4.91 15.66
C GLY A 43 4.88 -5.96 16.26
N ARG A 44 3.56 -5.79 16.15
CA ARG A 44 2.50 -6.72 16.61
C ARG A 44 1.63 -7.28 15.46
N ASP A 45 2.18 -7.39 14.25
CA ASP A 45 1.45 -7.82 13.04
C ASP A 45 0.32 -6.89 12.58
N SER A 46 0.23 -5.68 13.14
CA SER A 46 -0.66 -4.65 12.65
C SER A 46 -0.01 -3.81 11.55
N LEU A 47 -0.74 -3.61 10.47
CA LEU A 47 -0.37 -2.65 9.42
C LEU A 47 -1.05 -1.31 9.71
N THR A 48 -0.27 -0.27 9.92
CA THR A 48 -0.76 1.11 10.09
C THR A 48 -0.69 1.81 8.74
N LEU A 49 -1.82 2.34 8.26
CA LEU A 49 -1.84 3.14 7.03
C LEU A 49 -1.08 4.44 7.28
N LEU A 50 -0.02 4.67 6.52
CA LEU A 50 0.75 5.92 6.56
C LEU A 50 0.21 6.92 5.55
N GLU A 51 -0.03 6.46 4.32
CA GLU A 51 -0.47 7.31 3.21
C GLU A 51 -1.32 6.51 2.22
N GLY A 52 -2.31 7.15 1.60
CA GLY A 52 -3.26 6.50 0.70
C GLY A 52 -3.51 7.27 -0.59
N ASN A 53 -4.34 6.70 -1.47
CA ASN A 53 -4.72 7.31 -2.75
C ASN A 53 -3.55 7.77 -3.65
N LEU A 54 -2.40 7.10 -3.55
CA LEU A 54 -1.20 7.47 -4.32
C LEU A 54 -1.18 6.79 -5.69
N SER A 55 -0.45 7.41 -6.63
CA SER A 55 0.07 6.69 -7.79
C SER A 55 1.15 5.68 -7.37
N TYR A 56 1.46 4.70 -8.23
CA TYR A 56 2.51 3.73 -7.92
C TYR A 56 3.86 4.41 -7.69
N ASP A 57 4.25 5.33 -8.57
CA ASP A 57 5.54 6.03 -8.48
C ASP A 57 5.60 6.91 -7.23
N SER A 58 4.53 7.63 -6.90
CA SER A 58 4.45 8.42 -5.67
C SER A 58 4.53 7.57 -4.41
N ALA A 59 3.93 6.37 -4.40
CA ALA A 59 4.03 5.44 -3.28
C ALA A 59 5.46 4.91 -3.10
N VAL A 60 6.18 4.67 -4.20
CA VAL A 60 7.60 4.29 -4.18
C VAL A 60 8.44 5.44 -3.65
N ASP A 61 8.28 6.64 -4.19
CA ASP A 61 9.01 7.83 -3.74
C ASP A 61 8.80 8.11 -2.25
N PHE A 62 7.56 7.96 -1.76
CA PHE A 62 7.24 8.08 -0.34
C PHE A 62 8.00 7.06 0.51
N CYS A 63 8.14 5.81 0.04
CA CYS A 63 8.88 4.78 0.77
C CYS A 63 10.41 4.96 0.74
N LEU A 64 10.91 5.67 -0.27
CA LEU A 64 12.32 6.01 -0.42
C LEU A 64 12.69 7.33 0.29
N ALA A 65 11.71 8.15 0.66
CA ALA A 65 11.94 9.41 1.34
C ALA A 65 12.63 9.21 2.70
N PRO A 66 13.72 9.95 2.99
CA PRO A 66 14.48 9.75 4.23
C PRO A 66 13.68 10.06 5.52
N GLY A 67 12.58 10.82 5.43
CA GLY A 67 11.71 11.14 6.57
C GLY A 67 10.71 10.05 6.98
N THR A 68 10.48 9.02 6.16
CA THR A 68 9.53 7.93 6.46
C THR A 68 10.18 6.75 7.20
N LEU A 69 11.47 6.88 7.53
CA LEU A 69 12.35 5.89 8.16
C LEU A 69 12.45 5.96 9.69
N HIS A 70 11.75 6.88 10.36
CA HIS A 70 11.87 7.11 11.80
C HIS A 70 11.17 6.06 12.66
#